data_AF-A0A444YN28-F1
#
_entry.id   AF-A0A444YN28-F1
#
_cell.length_a   1.000
_cell.length_b   1.000
_cell.length_c   1.000
_cell.angle_alpha   90.00
_cell.angle_beta   90.00
_cell.angle_gamma   90.00
#
_symmetry.space_group_name_H-M   'P 1'
#
loop_
_entity.id
_entity.type
_entity.pdbx_description
1 polymer ?
#
loop_
_entity_poly.entity_id
_entity_poly.type
_entity_poly.pdbx_seq_one_letter_code
_entity_poly.pdbx_strand_id
1 'polypeptide(L)'
;MSSGTCDCKLFHSLHFYYCHAFAACAASSFEWGSYVHLVYLQESELKVYEVEFPPILDEKLWPEWHGACLRPNPAMCRKATGRPIFTRFRSDIDEVDCQDKRCRLCRQTGHTRRGCLNQAIEDS
;
A
#
# COMPACT_ATOMS: atom_id res chain seq x y z
N MET A 1 12.41 -32.79 16.67
CA MET A 1 11.30 -31.82 16.63
C MET A 1 11.88 -30.43 16.75
N SER A 2 12.21 -29.80 15.62
CA SER A 2 12.67 -28.41 15.59
C SER A 2 11.48 -27.50 15.32
N SER A 3 11.17 -26.66 16.31
CA SER A 3 10.78 -25.25 16.17
C SER A 3 9.93 -24.89 14.95
N GLY A 4 8.63 -24.67 15.19
CA GLY A 4 7.69 -24.06 14.24
C GLY A 4 8.02 -22.60 13.93
N THR A 5 9.08 -22.39 13.15
CA THR A 5 9.36 -21.13 12.48
C THR A 5 9.12 -21.34 10.99
N CYS A 6 8.11 -20.65 10.46
CA CYS A 6 7.80 -20.59 9.04
C CYS A 6 8.66 -19.51 8.39
N ASP A 7 9.41 -19.88 7.37
CA ASP A 7 10.34 -19.01 6.64
C ASP A 7 9.63 -18.10 5.61
N CYS A 8 8.34 -17.83 5.83
CA CYS A 8 7.45 -17.07 4.98
C CYS A 8 7.83 -15.57 4.82
N LYS A 9 9.04 -15.17 5.23
CA LYS A 9 9.55 -13.80 5.11
C LYS A 9 10.26 -13.51 3.78
N LEU A 10 10.37 -14.47 2.87
CA LEU A 10 10.88 -14.20 1.53
C LEU A 10 9.74 -13.64 0.64
N PHE A 11 9.53 -12.32 0.72
CA PHE A 11 8.74 -11.59 -0.27
C PHE A 11 9.53 -11.52 -1.58
N HIS A 12 9.64 -12.65 -2.28
CA HIS A 12 9.86 -12.61 -3.72
C HIS A 12 8.57 -12.09 -4.33
N SER A 13 8.66 -11.17 -5.27
CA SER A 13 7.57 -10.50 -5.99
C SER A 13 6.64 -11.42 -6.80
N LEU A 14 6.62 -12.71 -6.48
CA LEU A 14 5.66 -13.68 -6.96
C LEU A 14 4.48 -13.63 -5.99
N HIS A 15 3.42 -12.91 -6.39
CA HIS A 15 2.14 -12.82 -5.71
C HIS A 15 1.43 -14.18 -5.62
N PHE A 16 2.03 -15.17 -4.97
CA PHE A 16 1.28 -16.37 -4.59
C PHE A 16 0.42 -16.00 -3.39
N TYR A 17 -0.85 -15.67 -3.64
CA TYR A 17 -1.87 -15.42 -2.62
C TYR A 17 -2.06 -16.59 -1.62
N TYR A 18 -1.35 -17.71 -1.83
CA TYR A 18 -1.56 -18.98 -1.15
C TYR A 18 -0.28 -19.72 -0.76
N CYS A 19 0.86 -19.03 -0.54
CA CYS A 19 2.12 -19.66 -0.11
C CYS A 19 1.96 -20.70 1.03
N HIS A 20 1.05 -20.45 1.97
CA HIS A 20 0.75 -21.39 3.05
C HIS A 20 -0.01 -22.64 2.62
N ALA A 21 -0.94 -22.54 1.66
CA ALA A 21 -1.64 -23.70 1.13
C ALA A 21 -0.67 -24.62 0.37
N PHE A 22 0.23 -24.03 -0.43
CA PHE A 22 1.29 -24.79 -1.11
C PHE A 22 2.25 -25.46 -0.13
N ALA A 23 2.67 -24.74 0.92
CA ALA A 23 3.52 -25.31 1.96
C ALA A 23 2.84 -26.48 2.69
N ALA A 24 1.54 -26.37 3.00
CA ALA A 24 0.76 -27.42 3.64
C ALA A 24 0.57 -28.65 2.73
N CYS A 25 0.27 -28.43 1.44
CA CYS A 25 0.18 -29.49 0.45
C CYS A 25 1.52 -30.22 0.26
N ALA A 26 2.63 -29.48 0.18
CA ALA A 26 3.97 -30.05 0.08
C ALA A 26 4.34 -30.87 1.33
N ALA A 27 4.04 -30.35 2.53
CA ALA A 27 4.27 -31.07 3.79
C ALA A 27 3.43 -32.35 3.90
N SER A 28 2.24 -32.35 3.32
CA SER A 28 1.30 -33.47 3.38
C SER A 28 1.38 -34.41 2.16
N SER A 29 2.31 -34.15 1.22
CA SER A 29 2.45 -34.88 -0.05
C SER A 29 1.16 -34.95 -0.89
N PHE A 30 0.30 -33.94 -0.79
CA PHE A 30 -0.91 -33.84 -1.61
C PHE A 30 -0.65 -33.03 -2.87
N GLU A 31 -1.26 -33.47 -3.97
CA GLU A 31 -1.29 -32.70 -5.21
C GLU A 31 -2.23 -31.50 -5.05
N TRP A 32 -1.62 -30.31 -4.94
CA TRP A 32 -2.33 -29.05 -4.73
C TRP A 32 -3.30 -28.69 -5.86
N GLY A 33 -3.06 -29.21 -7.07
CA GLY A 33 -3.85 -28.90 -8.27
C GLY A 33 -5.32 -29.30 -8.18
N SER A 34 -5.65 -30.24 -7.28
CA SER A 34 -7.04 -30.63 -7.01
C SER A 34 -7.79 -29.71 -6.03
N TYR A 35 -7.07 -28.85 -5.30
CA TYR A 35 -7.61 -27.97 -4.27
C TYR A 35 -7.56 -26.48 -4.64
N VAL A 36 -6.67 -26.09 -5.55
CA VAL A 36 -6.51 -24.71 -5.99
C VAL A 36 -7.22 -24.53 -7.33
N HIS A 37 -8.24 -23.67 -7.34
CA HIS A 37 -8.94 -23.33 -8.58
C HIS A 37 -8.01 -22.60 -9.55
N LEU A 38 -8.11 -22.89 -10.85
CA LEU A 38 -7.21 -22.38 -11.90
C LEU A 38 -7.11 -20.84 -11.95
N VAL A 39 -8.15 -20.13 -11.50
CA VAL A 39 -8.17 -18.65 -11.41
C VAL A 39 -7.14 -18.08 -10.44
N TYR A 40 -6.64 -18.89 -9.51
CA TYR A 40 -5.61 -18.51 -8.54
C TYR A 40 -4.20 -18.93 -8.99
N LEU A 41 -4.07 -19.47 -10.20
CA LEU A 41 -2.75 -19.68 -10.81
C LEU A 41 -2.19 -18.35 -11.27
N GLN A 42 -0.88 -18.19 -11.10
CA GLN A 42 -0.14 -17.02 -11.55
C GLN A 42 -0.36 -16.73 -13.05
N GLU A 43 -0.47 -17.76 -13.89
CA GLU A 43 -0.79 -17.60 -15.31
C GLU A 43 -2.14 -16.91 -15.56
N SER A 44 -3.13 -17.21 -14.72
CA SER A 44 -4.46 -16.61 -14.80
C SER A 44 -4.44 -15.17 -14.32
N GLU A 45 -3.69 -14.87 -13.26
CA GLU A 45 -3.49 -13.49 -12.80
C GLU A 45 -2.76 -12.65 -13.85
N LEU A 46 -1.69 -13.17 -14.43
CA LEU A 46 -0.95 -12.48 -15.48
C LEU A 46 -1.81 -12.21 -16.72
N LYS A 47 -2.65 -13.18 -17.13
CA LYS A 47 -3.61 -13.00 -18.24
C LYS A 47 -4.64 -11.90 -17.97
N VAL A 48 -5.05 -11.68 -16.72
CA VAL A 48 -5.96 -10.58 -16.37
C VAL A 48 -5.31 -9.21 -16.61
N TYR A 49 -4.00 -9.10 -16.38
CA TYR A 49 -3.23 -7.86 -16.58
C TYR A 49 -2.53 -7.78 -17.94
N GLU A 50 -2.60 -8.82 -18.77
CA GLU A 50 -2.04 -8.85 -20.12
C GLU A 50 -2.76 -7.85 -21.05
N VAL A 51 -4.04 -7.59 -20.78
CA VAL A 51 -4.81 -6.59 -21.52
C VAL A 51 -4.37 -5.19 -21.11
N GLU A 52 -3.64 -4.53 -22.00
CA GLU A 52 -3.33 -3.11 -21.87
C GLU A 52 -4.61 -2.28 -22.11
N PHE A 53 -5.02 -1.52 -21.10
CA PHE A 53 -6.05 -0.50 -21.25
C PHE A 53 -5.35 0.82 -21.63
N PRO A 54 -5.44 1.28 -22.89
CA PRO A 54 -4.85 2.56 -23.25
C PRO A 54 -5.54 3.66 -22.44
N PRO A 55 -4.78 4.58 -21.81
CA PRO A 55 -5.38 5.72 -21.15
C PRO A 55 -6.14 6.55 -22.17
N ILE A 56 -7.42 6.85 -21.89
CA ILE A 56 -8.19 7.78 -22.71
C ILE A 56 -7.74 9.20 -22.33
N LEU A 57 -6.84 9.77 -23.14
CA LEU A 57 -6.17 11.04 -22.85
C LEU A 57 -7.08 12.27 -22.95
N ASP A 58 -8.13 12.22 -23.79
CA ASP A 58 -9.06 13.32 -24.02
C ASP A 58 -10.46 12.94 -23.54
N GLU A 59 -11.05 13.76 -22.67
CA GLU A 59 -12.43 13.62 -22.19
C GLU A 59 -13.45 13.58 -23.35
N LYS A 60 -13.15 14.21 -24.49
CA LYS A 60 -14.01 14.19 -25.68
C LYS A 60 -14.11 12.82 -26.34
N LEU A 61 -13.18 11.92 -26.05
CA LEU A 61 -13.17 10.54 -26.57
C LEU A 61 -13.93 9.58 -25.66
N TRP A 62 -14.49 10.07 -24.54
CA TRP A 62 -15.23 9.22 -23.63
C TRP A 62 -16.56 8.81 -24.27
N PRO A 63 -16.92 7.51 -24.22
CA PRO A 63 -18.23 7.08 -24.68
C PRO A 63 -19.33 7.74 -23.82
N GLU A 64 -20.48 7.99 -24.43
CA GLU A 64 -21.62 8.54 -23.70
C GLU A 64 -22.05 7.59 -22.59
N TRP A 65 -22.10 8.10 -21.36
CA TRP A 65 -22.45 7.31 -20.20
C TRP A 65 -23.97 7.07 -20.17
N HIS A 66 -24.39 5.82 -20.41
CA HIS A 66 -25.80 5.41 -20.32
C HIS A 66 -26.17 4.71 -19.00
N GLY A 67 -25.28 4.72 -18.00
CA GLY A 67 -25.53 4.08 -16.70
C GLY A 67 -26.33 4.94 -15.74
N ALA A 68 -26.87 4.33 -14.68
CA ALA A 68 -27.52 5.08 -13.60
C ALA A 68 -26.54 6.06 -12.95
N CYS A 69 -26.97 7.29 -12.70
CA CYS A 69 -26.18 8.24 -11.94
C CYS A 69 -26.10 7.77 -10.48
N LEU A 70 -24.98 7.14 -10.11
CA LEU A 70 -24.71 6.72 -8.74
C LEU A 70 -24.37 7.97 -7.90
N ARG A 71 -25.38 8.56 -7.29
CA ARG A 71 -25.17 9.61 -6.28
C ARG A 71 -25.02 8.97 -4.91
N PRO A 72 -23.95 9.28 -4.15
CA PRO A 72 -23.84 8.86 -2.76
C PRO A 72 -25.06 9.37 -1.98
N ASN A 73 -25.64 8.52 -1.12
CA ASN A 73 -26.74 8.91 -0.26
C ASN A 73 -26.26 10.03 0.69
N PRO A 74 -26.81 11.26 0.62
CA PRO A 74 -26.38 12.36 1.48
C PRO A 74 -26.52 12.06 2.97
N ALA A 75 -27.49 11.23 3.36
CA ALA A 75 -27.69 10.83 4.75
C ALA A 75 -26.60 9.87 5.26
N MET A 76 -25.90 9.18 4.36
CA MET A 76 -24.79 8.28 4.68
C MET A 76 -23.42 8.94 4.48
N CYS A 77 -23.38 10.14 3.90
CA CYS A 77 -22.15 10.90 3.78
C CYS A 77 -21.61 11.26 5.16
N ARG A 78 -20.30 11.12 5.34
CA ARG A 78 -19.64 11.62 6.56
C ARG A 78 -19.77 13.14 6.60
N LYS A 79 -20.20 13.67 7.75
CA LYS A 79 -20.32 15.12 7.98
C LYS A 79 -18.97 15.83 7.95
N ALA A 80 -17.90 15.15 8.37
CA ALA A 80 -16.55 15.68 8.36
C ALA A 80 -15.94 15.55 6.96
N THR A 81 -15.53 16.68 6.39
CA THR A 81 -14.73 16.72 5.16
C THR A 81 -13.28 16.34 5.48
N GLY A 82 -12.67 15.55 4.60
CA GLY A 82 -11.25 15.21 4.69
C GLY A 82 -10.95 13.80 5.22
N ARG A 83 -9.66 13.49 5.31
CA ARG A 83 -9.19 12.18 5.76
C ARG A 83 -9.56 11.99 7.22
N PRO A 84 -10.11 10.83 7.62
CA PRO A 84 -10.28 10.50 9.03
C PRO A 84 -8.92 10.64 9.73
N ILE A 85 -8.91 11.40 10.82
CA ILE A 85 -7.73 11.49 11.68
C ILE A 85 -7.65 10.16 12.42
N PHE A 86 -6.96 9.19 11.83
CA PHE A 86 -6.56 7.99 12.53
C PHE A 86 -5.28 8.30 13.30
N THR A 87 -5.32 8.18 14.62
CA THR A 87 -4.12 7.93 15.42
C THR A 87 -3.62 6.55 15.03
N ARG A 88 -2.66 6.51 14.09
CA ARG A 88 -2.02 5.27 13.69
C ARG A 88 -1.37 4.65 14.93
N PHE A 89 -1.75 3.42 15.26
CA PHE A 89 -1.03 2.62 16.25
C PHE A 89 0.37 2.36 15.71
N ARG A 90 1.41 2.77 16.44
CA ARG A 90 2.79 2.50 16.05
C ARG A 90 3.09 1.02 16.31
N SER A 91 3.66 0.35 15.31
CA SER A 91 4.21 -1.00 15.45
C SER A 91 5.73 -0.95 15.53
N ASP A 92 6.38 -2.06 15.90
CA ASP A 92 7.85 -2.16 15.98
C ASP A 92 8.54 -1.84 14.64
N ILE A 93 7.84 -2.00 13.51
CA ILE A 93 8.34 -1.62 12.17
C ILE A 93 8.38 -0.09 11.98
N ASP A 94 7.56 0.65 12.73
CA ASP A 94 7.53 2.11 12.74
C ASP A 94 8.55 2.72 13.72
N GLU A 95 9.26 1.89 14.48
CA GLU A 95 10.38 2.27 15.33
C GLU A 95 11.63 2.50 14.46
N VAL A 96 11.53 3.46 13.54
CA VAL A 96 12.70 4.00 12.86
C VAL A 96 13.48 4.80 13.89
N ASP A 97 14.77 4.46 14.04
CA ASP A 97 15.74 5.20 14.84
C ASP A 97 15.59 6.68 14.50
N CYS A 98 14.99 7.42 15.43
CA CYS A 98 14.53 8.78 15.21
C CYS A 98 15.76 9.66 15.12
N GLN A 99 16.36 9.76 13.94
CA GLN A 99 17.49 10.65 13.72
C GLN A 99 17.12 12.03 14.24
N ASP A 100 18.01 12.58 15.08
CA ASP A 100 17.81 13.89 15.68
C ASP A 100 17.40 14.89 14.60
N LYS A 101 16.21 15.47 14.77
CA LYS A 101 15.65 16.38 13.79
C LYS A 101 16.64 17.52 13.54
N ARG A 102 17.17 17.58 12.32
CA ARG A 102 18.10 18.62 11.89
C ARG A 102 17.31 19.86 11.45
N CYS A 103 17.83 21.04 11.76
CA CYS A 103 17.30 22.29 11.28
C CYS A 103 17.27 22.31 9.74
N ARG A 104 16.14 22.66 9.12
CA ARG A 104 16.02 22.70 7.66
C ARG A 104 16.93 23.73 6.98
N LEU A 105 17.38 24.76 7.70
CA LEU A 105 18.24 25.82 7.15
C LEU A 105 19.72 25.47 7.27
N CYS A 106 20.21 25.21 8.48
CA CYS A 106 21.65 24.99 8.74
C CYS A 106 22.05 23.52 8.89
N ARG A 107 21.08 22.59 8.85
CA ARG A 107 21.28 21.14 9.06
C ARG A 107 21.93 20.78 10.40
N GLN A 108 21.94 21.66 11.40
CA GLN A 108 22.41 21.34 12.76
C GLN A 108 21.27 20.77 13.61
N THR A 109 21.59 19.87 14.53
CA THR A 109 20.63 19.33 15.52
C THR A 109 20.41 20.34 16.66
N GLY A 110 19.42 20.10 17.52
CA GLY A 110 19.16 20.92 18.71
C GLY A 110 18.26 22.14 18.50
N HIS A 111 17.88 22.49 17.27
CA HIS A 111 16.91 23.56 17.01
C HIS A 111 16.11 23.34 15.72
N THR A 112 14.93 23.97 15.66
CA THR A 112 14.09 23.98 14.46
C THR A 112 14.36 25.24 13.62
N ARG A 113 13.80 25.31 12.40
CA ARG A 113 13.92 26.47 11.51
C ARG A 113 13.61 27.81 12.21
N ARG A 114 12.64 27.84 13.12
CA ARG A 114 12.19 29.06 13.82
C ARG A 114 13.21 29.61 14.84
N GLY A 115 14.10 28.74 15.34
CA GLY A 115 15.18 29.14 16.27
C GLY A 115 16.54 29.20 15.58
N CYS A 116 16.58 29.22 14.25
CA CYS A 116 17.84 29.25 13.53
C CYS A 116 18.36 30.68 13.44
N LEU A 117 19.61 30.89 13.88
CA LEU A 117 20.31 32.17 13.77
C LEU A 117 20.60 32.57 12.32
N ASN A 118 20.53 31.62 11.38
CA ASN A 118 20.67 31.85 9.93
C ASN A 118 19.34 32.23 9.27
N GLN A 119 18.31 32.60 10.03
CA GLN A 119 17.13 33.24 9.44
C GLN A 119 17.57 34.58 8.88
N ALA A 120 17.24 34.85 7.62
CA ALA A 120 17.42 36.18 7.06
C ALA A 120 16.68 37.17 7.96
N ILE A 121 17.42 38.10 8.55
CA ILE A 121 16.86 39.25 9.23
C ILE A 121 16.33 40.14 8.11
N GLU A 122 15.06 39.97 7.76
CA GLU A 122 14.36 40.95 6.94
C GLU A 122 14.05 42.15 7.85
N ASP A 123 15.01 43.07 7.91
CA ASP A 123 14.84 44.39 8.53
C ASP A 123 13.75 45.15 7.73
N SER A 124 12.66 45.48 8.42
CA SER A 124 11.61 46.42 7.95
C SER A 124 11.97 47.86 8.26
#